data_AF-A0A194VCE6-F1
#
_entry.id   AF-A0A194VCE6-F1
#
_cell.length_a   1.000
_cell.length_b   1.000
_cell.length_c   1.000
_cell.angle_alpha   90.00
_cell.angle_beta   90.00
_cell.angle_gamma   90.00
#
_symmetry.space_group_name_H-M   'P 1'
#
loop_
_entity.id
_entity.type
_entity.pdbx_description
1 polymer ?
#
loop_
_entity_poly.entity_id
_entity_poly.type
_entity_poly.pdbx_seq_one_letter_code
_entity_poly.pdbx_strand_id
1 'polypeptide(L)'
;MPADFHRCLEHVRGVVVRPLPKIKWLLWMRGDQKCWSCDRIQYGPPRYFLIDADRDADTWAYFETKQINSYLQYEWNKTNIFVRWLPQTKQTIIAAFDERPSGKDRTRKMFQRPDPVCLVDPFWVYTHVLTELTQLEDSAVWAVRDEVRATEKEPMPIGRPQPEYRRLHDIARHTIHVSETLDVAARTISGIILEHDSFMRSDLVDVDDKDISHDIQRRLRFLENMIASLRHRSTSNEKRLVNEIQLAFNNVAQHDAGVSVEMGRAMKTDSAAMKTVSIVTLIFLPPTFVSAVFSMSFFNYSADSGWAMSDQIWIYWAFALPLTLVSVIFWYCWQNLFGLGERE
;
A
#
# COMPACT_ATOMS: atom_id res chain seq x y z
N MET A 1 12.54 23.77 -27.63
CA MET A 1 13.05 24.84 -26.73
C MET A 1 12.84 26.20 -27.39
N PRO A 2 12.61 27.29 -26.64
CA PRO A 2 12.60 28.63 -27.24
C PRO A 2 14.02 29.08 -27.60
N ALA A 3 14.16 29.80 -28.73
CA ALA A 3 15.42 30.32 -29.25
C ALA A 3 16.20 31.21 -28.24
N ASP A 4 15.52 31.76 -27.23
CA ASP A 4 16.12 32.57 -26.16
C ASP A 4 16.97 31.76 -25.17
N PHE A 5 16.75 30.44 -25.04
CA PHE A 5 17.54 29.58 -24.13
C PHE A 5 18.93 29.29 -24.71
N HIS A 6 19.04 29.11 -26.03
CA HIS A 6 20.34 28.99 -26.70
C HIS A 6 21.18 30.26 -26.51
N ARG A 7 20.58 31.45 -26.62
CA ARG A 7 21.26 32.75 -26.40
C ARG A 7 21.80 32.95 -24.99
N CYS A 8 21.13 32.43 -23.96
CA CYS A 8 21.62 32.56 -22.58
C CYS A 8 22.88 31.73 -22.30
N LEU A 9 23.14 30.68 -23.09
CA LEU A 9 24.28 29.78 -22.90
C LEU A 9 25.50 30.17 -23.76
N GLU A 10 25.31 30.96 -24.82
CA GLU A 10 26.37 31.40 -25.76
C GLU A 10 27.51 32.24 -25.13
N HIS A 11 27.34 32.75 -23.90
CA HIS A 11 28.33 33.60 -23.22
C HIS A 11 29.05 32.93 -22.03
N VAL A 12 28.92 31.62 -21.87
CA VAL A 12 29.44 30.89 -20.71
C VAL A 12 30.72 30.13 -21.08
N ARG A 13 31.88 30.56 -20.54
CA ARG A 13 33.15 29.81 -20.62
C ARG A 13 33.39 29.04 -19.31
N GLY A 14 33.66 27.74 -19.40
CA GLY A 14 33.96 26.85 -18.25
C GLY A 14 32.74 26.12 -17.65
N VAL A 15 32.97 25.30 -16.61
CA VAL A 15 31.89 24.61 -15.87
C VAL A 15 31.16 25.65 -15.01
N VAL A 16 30.00 26.10 -15.46
CA VAL A 16 29.20 27.09 -14.74
C VAL A 16 27.88 26.47 -14.28
N VAL A 17 27.82 26.14 -13.00
CA VAL A 17 26.56 25.77 -12.31
C VAL A 17 25.86 27.06 -11.90
N ARG A 18 24.82 27.49 -12.64
CA ARG A 18 23.97 28.64 -12.24
C ARG A 18 22.59 28.17 -11.80
N PRO A 19 22.11 28.53 -10.60
CA PRO A 19 20.70 28.42 -10.27
C PRO A 19 19.92 29.50 -11.04
N LEU A 20 19.10 29.11 -12.01
CA LEU A 20 18.21 30.05 -12.71
C LEU A 20 16.92 30.29 -11.90
N PRO A 21 16.39 31.53 -11.86
CA PRO A 21 15.17 31.85 -11.13
C PRO A 21 13.91 31.26 -11.79
N LYS A 22 12.91 30.92 -10.95
CA LYS A 22 11.61 30.33 -11.30
C LYS A 22 10.68 31.26 -12.10
N ILE A 23 11.06 31.85 -13.24
CA ILE A 23 10.11 32.67 -14.01
C ILE A 23 10.22 32.40 -15.51
N LYS A 24 9.18 31.71 -16.02
CA LYS A 24 8.72 31.46 -17.41
C LYS A 24 8.53 29.98 -17.82
N TRP A 25 9.10 29.01 -17.10
CA TRP A 25 8.91 27.58 -17.41
C TRP A 25 7.58 26.99 -16.95
N LEU A 26 6.98 27.57 -15.91
CA LEU A 26 5.70 27.13 -15.35
C LEU A 26 4.53 27.17 -16.34
N LEU A 27 4.58 28.00 -17.39
CA LEU A 27 3.54 28.02 -18.44
C LEU A 27 3.62 26.84 -19.40
N TRP A 28 4.80 26.24 -19.57
CA TRP A 28 4.95 25.02 -20.37
C TRP A 28 4.65 23.76 -19.53
N MET A 29 5.10 23.72 -18.27
CA MET A 29 4.77 22.63 -17.34
C MET A 29 3.30 22.62 -16.87
N ARG A 30 2.59 23.77 -16.86
CA ARG A 30 1.15 23.82 -16.53
C ARG A 30 0.22 23.57 -17.73
N GLY A 31 0.73 23.63 -18.96
CA GLY A 31 -0.08 23.39 -20.16
C GLY A 31 -0.65 21.97 -20.22
N ASP A 32 0.05 21.01 -19.61
CA ASP A 32 -0.35 19.60 -19.57
C ASP A 32 -0.43 19.09 -18.11
N GLN A 33 -1.52 19.43 -17.41
CA GLN A 33 -1.92 18.76 -16.16
C GLN A 33 -2.45 17.33 -16.40
N LYS A 34 -1.77 16.53 -17.23
CA LYS A 34 -2.06 15.10 -17.36
C LYS A 34 -0.80 14.31 -17.03
N CYS A 35 -0.94 13.45 -16.03
CA CYS A 35 0.03 12.45 -15.61
C CYS A 35 0.69 11.78 -16.82
N TRP A 36 2.01 11.96 -16.96
CA TRP A 36 2.82 11.14 -17.87
C TRP A 36 3.20 9.78 -17.25
N SER A 37 2.52 9.33 -16.19
CA SER A 37 2.62 7.94 -15.71
C SER A 37 1.60 6.98 -16.34
N CYS A 38 0.58 7.47 -17.05
CA CYS A 38 -0.40 6.59 -17.68
C CYS A 38 -1.18 7.30 -18.80
N ASP A 39 -0.55 7.54 -19.94
CA ASP A 39 -1.29 7.64 -21.19
C ASP A 39 -0.43 7.14 -22.35
N ARG A 40 -0.75 5.90 -22.75
CA ARG A 40 -0.53 5.24 -24.03
C ARG A 40 0.19 6.09 -25.11
N ILE A 41 1.52 6.12 -25.09
CA ILE A 41 2.31 6.44 -26.28
C ILE A 41 2.45 5.16 -27.09
N GLN A 42 1.51 4.99 -28.02
CA GLN A 42 1.67 4.12 -29.16
C GLN A 42 2.83 4.66 -30.03
N TYR A 43 3.84 3.81 -30.23
CA TYR A 43 4.99 3.96 -31.14
C TYR A 43 6.16 4.86 -30.71
N GLY A 44 7.07 4.29 -29.92
CA GLY A 44 8.48 4.71 -29.82
C GLY A 44 8.94 5.05 -28.39
N PRO A 45 10.21 4.78 -28.03
CA PRO A 45 10.78 5.26 -26.77
C PRO A 45 10.76 6.81 -26.78
N PRO A 46 10.49 7.47 -25.64
CA PRO A 46 10.51 8.92 -25.59
C PRO A 46 11.92 9.42 -25.95
N ARG A 47 12.01 10.30 -26.95
CA ARG A 47 13.28 10.90 -27.38
C ARG A 47 13.68 11.99 -26.39
N TYR A 48 14.52 11.64 -25.43
CA TYR A 48 15.04 12.55 -24.40
C TYR A 48 16.36 13.24 -24.81
N PHE A 49 16.90 12.89 -25.99
CA PHE A 49 18.26 13.24 -26.39
C PHE A 49 18.26 13.79 -27.82
N LEU A 50 19.02 14.88 -28.04
CA LEU A 50 19.25 15.49 -29.35
C LEU A 50 20.77 15.58 -29.53
N ILE A 51 21.33 14.60 -30.21
CA ILE A 51 22.70 14.69 -30.73
C ILE A 51 22.58 15.30 -32.12
N ASP A 52 22.77 16.62 -32.23
CA ASP A 52 22.84 17.30 -33.52
C ASP A 52 24.29 17.23 -34.00
N ALA A 53 24.55 16.47 -35.06
CA ALA A 53 25.88 16.07 -35.49
C ALA A 53 26.79 17.24 -35.91
N ASP A 54 26.25 18.46 -36.04
CA ASP A 54 26.95 19.58 -36.67
C ASP A 54 27.27 20.74 -35.71
N ARG A 55 26.81 20.75 -34.44
CA ARG A 55 27.04 21.90 -33.53
C ARG A 55 27.37 21.56 -32.07
N ASP A 56 26.47 20.89 -31.34
CA ASP A 56 26.59 20.64 -29.88
C ASP A 56 25.91 19.30 -29.49
N ALA A 57 26.38 18.63 -28.44
CA ALA A 57 25.69 17.46 -27.86
C ALA A 57 24.87 17.88 -26.63
N ASP A 58 23.55 17.93 -26.77
CA ASP A 58 22.61 18.36 -25.73
C ASP A 58 21.84 17.16 -25.15
N THR A 59 21.84 17.04 -23.83
CA THR A 59 21.18 15.93 -23.11
C THR A 59 20.41 16.44 -21.88
N TRP A 60 19.32 15.75 -21.54
CA TRP A 60 18.48 16.07 -20.37
C TRP A 60 18.21 14.77 -19.60
N ALA A 61 18.30 14.82 -18.26
CA ALA A 61 17.68 13.81 -17.41
C ALA A 61 16.88 14.40 -16.24
N TYR A 62 15.77 13.72 -15.89
CA TYR A 62 14.97 14.00 -14.70
C TYR A 62 14.91 12.75 -13.82
N PHE A 63 15.19 12.92 -12.55
CA PHE A 63 15.02 11.90 -11.53
C PHE A 63 14.27 12.46 -10.33
N GLU A 64 13.48 11.61 -9.71
CA GLU A 64 12.76 11.92 -8.48
C GLU A 64 12.87 10.74 -7.54
N THR A 65 13.18 11.00 -6.27
CA THR A 65 13.34 9.99 -5.23
C THR A 65 12.50 10.35 -4.03
N LYS A 66 11.79 9.37 -3.46
CA LYS A 66 11.01 9.54 -2.24
C LYS A 66 11.79 8.99 -1.05
N GLN A 67 12.16 9.86 -0.11
CA GLN A 67 12.73 9.46 1.16
C GLN A 67 11.64 9.39 2.22
N ILE A 68 11.71 8.40 3.10
CA ILE A 68 10.83 8.27 4.26
C ILE A 68 11.67 8.15 5.54
N ASN A 69 11.18 8.70 6.64
CA ASN A 69 11.77 8.51 7.97
C ASN A 69 10.99 7.45 8.77
N SER A 70 11.48 7.14 9.98
CA SER A 70 10.87 6.15 10.90
C SER A 70 9.47 6.53 11.41
N TYR A 71 9.02 7.76 11.16
CA TYR A 71 7.67 8.22 11.49
C TYR A 71 6.76 8.26 10.25
N LEU A 72 7.19 7.64 9.13
CA LEU A 72 6.52 7.66 7.83
C LEU A 72 6.32 9.07 7.23
N GLN A 73 7.01 10.07 7.77
CA GLN A 73 7.09 11.37 7.11
C GLN A 73 8.01 11.23 5.90
N TYR A 74 7.67 11.94 4.84
CA TYR A 74 8.34 11.77 3.57
C TYR A 74 8.80 13.08 2.97
N GLU A 75 9.83 12.96 2.15
CA GLU A 75 10.39 14.07 1.39
C GLU A 75 10.71 13.63 -0.04
N TRP A 76 10.46 14.53 -0.98
CA TRP A 76 10.78 14.32 -2.40
C TRP A 76 12.06 15.06 -2.77
N ASN A 77 13.02 14.31 -3.31
CA ASN A 77 14.26 14.83 -3.87
C ASN A 77 14.16 14.79 -5.39
N LYS A 78 14.39 15.94 -6.03
CA LYS A 78 14.32 16.10 -7.47
C LYS A 78 15.69 16.46 -8.01
N THR A 79 16.07 15.79 -9.08
CA THR A 79 17.32 16.02 -9.81
C THR A 79 16.97 16.23 -11.27
N ASN A 80 16.95 17.49 -11.69
CA ASN A 80 16.71 17.87 -13.07
C ASN A 80 17.97 18.50 -13.64
N ILE A 81 18.60 17.84 -14.61
CA ILE A 81 19.89 18.22 -15.14
C ILE A 81 19.82 18.30 -16.66
N PHE A 82 20.24 19.44 -17.18
CA PHE A 82 20.54 19.66 -18.58
C PHE A 82 22.05 19.74 -18.77
N VAL A 83 22.57 19.03 -19.76
CA VAL A 83 23.99 19.01 -20.11
C VAL A 83 24.13 19.44 -21.57
N ARG A 84 25.01 20.40 -21.80
CA ARG A 84 25.51 20.76 -23.13
C ARG A 84 26.99 20.48 -23.20
N TRP A 85 27.42 19.77 -24.23
CA TRP A 85 28.83 19.52 -24.49
C TRP A 85 29.25 20.09 -25.84
N LEU A 86 30.37 20.82 -25.81
CA LEU A 86 30.94 21.52 -26.96
C LEU A 86 32.11 20.69 -27.52
N PRO A 87 31.94 19.98 -28.65
CA PRO A 87 32.96 19.04 -29.15
C PRO A 87 34.32 19.71 -29.40
N GLN A 88 34.33 20.93 -29.93
CA GLN A 88 35.60 21.60 -30.32
C GLN A 88 36.47 21.98 -29.11
N THR A 89 35.86 22.16 -27.93
CA THR A 89 36.58 22.61 -26.72
C THR A 89 36.58 21.58 -25.60
N LYS A 90 35.88 20.45 -25.79
CA LYS A 90 35.61 19.44 -24.77
C LYS A 90 35.06 20.05 -23.46
N GLN A 91 34.32 21.17 -23.58
CA GLN A 91 33.71 21.86 -22.44
C GLN A 91 32.31 21.33 -22.20
N THR A 92 31.98 21.09 -20.92
CA THR A 92 30.66 20.66 -20.47
C THR A 92 29.99 21.78 -19.67
N ILE A 93 28.79 22.17 -20.09
CA ILE A 93 27.92 23.11 -19.37
C ILE A 93 26.81 22.30 -18.72
N ILE A 94 26.69 22.42 -17.40
CA ILE A 94 25.70 21.69 -16.59
C ILE A 94 24.75 22.70 -15.96
N ALA A 95 23.46 22.56 -16.25
CA ALA A 95 22.41 23.34 -15.62
C ALA A 95 21.52 22.41 -14.78
N ALA A 96 21.54 22.61 -13.46
CA ALA A 96 20.72 21.88 -12.50
C ALA A 96 19.54 22.75 -12.03
N PHE A 97 18.33 22.18 -12.01
CA PHE A 97 17.09 22.90 -11.73
C PHE A 97 16.28 22.26 -10.59
N ASP A 98 15.45 23.08 -9.95
CA ASP A 98 14.49 22.68 -8.90
C ASP A 98 15.12 21.96 -7.70
N GLU A 99 16.43 22.15 -7.49
CA GLU A 99 17.12 21.58 -6.34
C GLU A 99 16.70 22.24 -5.03
N ARG A 100 16.42 21.38 -4.04
CA ARG A 100 16.22 21.81 -2.65
C ARG A 100 17.48 22.52 -2.12
N PRO A 101 17.34 23.48 -1.19
CA PRO A 101 18.47 24.17 -0.57
C PRO A 101 19.53 23.20 0.02
N SER A 102 19.09 22.10 0.62
CA SER A 102 19.97 21.05 1.17
C SER A 102 20.71 20.24 0.09
N GLY A 103 20.13 20.11 -1.11
CA GLY A 103 20.72 19.40 -2.24
C GLY A 103 21.73 20.22 -3.04
N LYS A 104 21.58 21.55 -3.06
CA LYS A 104 22.43 22.47 -3.84
C LYS A 104 23.92 22.32 -3.53
N ASP A 105 24.28 22.22 -2.26
CA ASP A 105 25.67 22.05 -1.86
C ASP A 105 26.22 20.69 -2.29
N ARG A 106 25.38 19.65 -2.32
CA ARG A 106 25.75 18.30 -2.73
C ARG A 106 26.00 18.23 -4.24
N THR A 107 25.08 18.73 -5.06
CA THR A 107 25.27 18.78 -6.53
C THR A 107 26.42 19.69 -6.91
N ARG A 108 26.57 20.84 -6.25
CA ARG A 108 27.71 21.73 -6.51
C ARG A 108 29.03 21.03 -6.20
N LYS A 109 29.14 20.32 -5.07
CA LYS A 109 30.34 19.53 -4.73
C LYS A 109 30.60 18.40 -5.72
N MET A 110 29.56 17.77 -6.26
CA MET A 110 29.66 16.69 -7.25
C MET A 110 30.44 17.12 -8.50
N PHE A 111 30.19 18.33 -9.01
CA PHE A 111 30.78 18.82 -10.27
C PHE A 111 31.90 19.85 -10.10
N GLN A 112 32.31 20.15 -8.85
CA GLN A 112 33.31 21.18 -8.57
C GLN A 112 34.72 20.83 -9.07
N ARG A 113 35.05 19.54 -9.18
CA ARG A 113 36.36 19.03 -9.60
C ARG A 113 36.20 17.79 -10.48
N PRO A 114 35.78 17.93 -11.74
CA PRO A 114 35.71 16.80 -12.65
C PRO A 114 37.12 16.25 -12.93
N ASP A 115 37.22 14.94 -13.14
CA ASP A 115 38.44 14.35 -13.67
C ASP A 115 38.67 14.89 -15.09
N PRO A 116 39.80 15.59 -15.36
CA PRO A 116 40.08 16.14 -16.68
C PRO A 116 40.06 15.07 -17.79
N VAL A 117 40.39 13.82 -17.47
CA VAL A 117 40.42 12.71 -18.42
C VAL A 117 39.01 12.40 -18.93
N CYS A 118 37.99 12.50 -18.08
CA CYS A 118 36.62 12.16 -18.45
C CYS A 118 35.90 13.25 -19.26
N LEU A 119 36.45 14.46 -19.37
CA LEU A 119 35.81 15.58 -20.09
C LEU A 119 35.68 15.37 -21.60
N VAL A 120 36.41 14.38 -22.14
CA VAL A 120 36.34 13.96 -23.54
C VAL A 120 34.99 13.37 -23.92
N ASP A 121 34.19 12.93 -22.94
CA ASP A 121 32.92 12.25 -23.18
C ASP A 121 31.76 12.93 -22.43
N PRO A 122 30.73 13.46 -23.12
CA PRO A 122 29.64 14.20 -22.50
C PRO A 122 28.87 13.44 -21.41
N PHE A 123 28.91 12.10 -21.42
CA PHE A 123 28.17 11.26 -20.48
C PHE A 123 28.86 11.07 -19.13
N TRP A 124 30.08 11.60 -18.94
CA TRP A 124 30.78 11.58 -17.64
C TRP A 124 29.90 12.15 -16.51
N VAL A 125 29.10 13.17 -16.80
CA VAL A 125 28.17 13.81 -15.85
C VAL A 125 27.21 12.79 -15.25
N TYR A 126 26.65 11.91 -16.09
CA TYR A 126 25.66 10.93 -15.65
C TYR A 126 26.25 9.87 -14.72
N THR A 127 27.55 9.57 -14.82
CA THR A 127 28.18 8.64 -13.86
C THR A 127 28.11 9.15 -12.43
N HIS A 128 28.25 10.46 -12.21
CA HIS A 128 28.14 11.07 -10.89
C HIS A 128 26.68 11.21 -10.44
N VAL A 129 25.81 11.70 -11.32
CA VAL A 129 24.38 11.87 -11.03
C VAL A 129 23.74 10.54 -10.64
N LEU A 130 24.00 9.50 -11.43
CA LEU A 130 23.43 8.17 -11.20
C LEU A 130 24.03 7.50 -9.96
N THR A 131 25.28 7.81 -9.61
CA THR A 131 25.87 7.32 -8.35
C THR A 131 25.12 7.87 -7.13
N GLU A 132 24.87 9.17 -7.09
CA GLU A 132 24.06 9.77 -6.00
C GLU A 132 22.61 9.29 -6.03
N LEU A 133 22.00 9.20 -7.22
CA LEU A 133 20.64 8.67 -7.37
C LEU A 133 20.54 7.27 -6.78
N THR A 134 21.52 6.40 -7.08
CA THR A 134 21.55 5.02 -6.59
C THR A 134 21.65 4.98 -5.06
N GLN A 135 22.43 5.88 -4.45
CA GLN A 135 22.50 5.97 -2.99
C GLN A 135 21.17 6.43 -2.36
N LEU A 136 20.50 7.40 -2.99
CA LEU A 136 19.20 7.87 -2.52
C LEU A 136 18.13 6.79 -2.66
N GLU A 137 18.06 6.12 -3.82
CA GLU A 137 17.14 5.01 -4.05
C GLU A 137 17.40 3.82 -3.13
N ASP A 138 18.67 3.47 -2.89
CA ASP A 138 19.03 2.43 -1.92
C ASP A 138 18.48 2.79 -0.53
N SER A 139 18.77 4.00 -0.03
CA SER A 139 18.24 4.49 1.25
C SER A 139 16.71 4.40 1.33
N ALA A 140 16.00 4.76 0.25
CA ALA A 140 14.54 4.69 0.19
C ALA A 140 14.01 3.24 0.28
N VAL A 141 14.63 2.31 -0.46
CA VAL A 141 14.29 0.88 -0.44
C VAL A 141 14.53 0.28 0.94
N TRP A 142 15.65 0.62 1.59
CA TRP A 142 15.97 0.15 2.94
C TRP A 142 14.99 0.70 3.98
N ALA A 143 14.63 1.98 3.91
CA ALA A 143 13.66 2.56 4.84
C ALA A 143 12.30 1.86 4.74
N VAL A 144 11.81 1.58 3.53
CA VAL A 144 10.58 0.79 3.33
C VAL A 144 10.72 -0.62 3.88
N ARG A 145 11.84 -1.30 3.57
CA ARG A 145 12.11 -2.65 4.05
C ARG A 145 12.05 -2.72 5.58
N ASP A 146 12.58 -1.71 6.26
CA ASP A 146 12.64 -1.66 7.72
C ASP A 146 11.25 -1.55 8.34
N GLU A 147 10.37 -0.75 7.76
CA GLU A 147 8.96 -0.64 8.18
C GLU A 147 8.18 -1.95 7.93
N VAL A 148 8.40 -2.59 6.78
CA VAL A 148 7.82 -3.93 6.49
C VAL A 148 8.34 -4.95 7.51
N ARG A 149 9.65 -4.95 7.78
CA ARG A 149 10.27 -5.88 8.74
C ARG A 149 9.82 -5.63 10.17
N ALA A 150 9.56 -4.39 10.54
CA ALA A 150 9.00 -4.04 11.85
C ALA A 150 7.59 -4.63 12.02
N THR A 151 6.77 -4.55 10.97
CA THR A 151 5.43 -5.15 10.92
C THR A 151 5.49 -6.68 11.03
N GLU A 152 6.34 -7.34 10.24
CA GLU A 152 6.51 -8.81 10.27
C GLU A 152 6.94 -9.36 11.64
N LYS A 153 7.62 -8.53 12.44
CA LYS A 153 8.12 -8.91 13.77
C LYS A 153 7.13 -8.59 14.89
N GLU A 154 6.00 -7.97 14.57
CA GLU A 154 5.00 -7.61 15.57
C GLU A 154 4.41 -8.90 16.17
N PRO A 155 4.49 -9.09 17.50
CA PRO A 155 3.98 -10.30 18.13
C PRO A 155 2.45 -10.36 18.03
N MET A 156 1.90 -11.56 17.85
CA MET A 156 0.45 -11.72 17.89
C MET A 156 -0.09 -11.34 19.29
N PRO A 157 -1.07 -10.44 19.39
CA PRO A 157 -1.63 -10.03 20.67
C PRO A 157 -2.44 -11.17 21.31
N ILE A 158 -2.46 -11.19 22.64
CA ILE A 158 -3.35 -12.08 23.41
C ILE A 158 -4.76 -11.49 23.32
N GLY A 159 -5.68 -12.19 22.65
CA GLY A 159 -7.08 -11.76 22.47
C GLY A 159 -7.41 -11.41 21.02
N ARG A 160 -8.30 -10.44 20.80
CA ARG A 160 -8.71 -10.02 19.46
C ARG A 160 -7.56 -9.28 18.76
N PRO A 161 -7.11 -9.69 17.58
CA PRO A 161 -6.12 -8.95 16.80
C PRO A 161 -6.62 -7.53 16.49
N GLN A 162 -5.76 -6.52 16.66
CA GLN A 162 -6.06 -5.12 16.35
C GLN A 162 -4.93 -4.50 15.51
N PRO A 163 -4.76 -4.96 14.26
CA PRO A 163 -3.72 -4.43 13.39
C PRO A 163 -3.99 -2.95 13.05
N GLU A 164 -2.93 -2.15 13.00
CA GLU A 164 -3.01 -0.74 12.61
C GLU A 164 -3.10 -0.60 11.07
N TYR A 165 -4.27 -0.92 10.50
CA TYR A 165 -4.49 -0.92 9.05
C TYR A 165 -4.10 0.39 8.36
N ARG A 166 -4.27 1.54 9.05
CA ARG A 166 -3.89 2.84 8.51
C ARG A 166 -2.39 2.91 8.25
N ARG A 167 -1.59 2.50 9.24
CA ARG A 167 -0.13 2.46 9.12
C ARG A 167 0.32 1.47 8.05
N LEU A 168 -0.28 0.28 8.00
CA LEU A 168 0.01 -0.72 6.94
C LEU A 168 -0.23 -0.16 5.54
N HIS A 169 -1.37 0.53 5.32
CA HIS A 169 -1.69 1.15 4.04
C HIS A 169 -0.80 2.36 3.72
N ASP A 170 -0.38 3.12 4.73
CA ASP A 170 0.55 4.23 4.53
C ASP A 170 1.92 3.68 4.09
N ILE A 171 2.45 2.65 4.76
CA ILE A 171 3.67 1.92 4.32
C ILE A 171 3.48 1.44 2.87
N ALA A 172 2.34 0.84 2.53
CA ALA A 172 2.07 0.35 1.17
C ALA A 172 2.12 1.48 0.13
N ARG A 173 1.53 2.64 0.46
CA ARG A 173 1.61 3.83 -0.39
C ARG A 173 3.06 4.30 -0.56
N HIS A 174 3.88 4.25 0.48
CA HIS A 174 5.30 4.60 0.36
C HIS A 174 6.08 3.61 -0.50
N THR A 175 5.87 2.31 -0.31
CA THR A 175 6.46 1.24 -1.12
C THR A 175 6.14 1.40 -2.60
N ILE A 176 4.88 1.65 -2.94
CA ILE A 176 4.44 1.84 -4.34
C ILE A 176 5.18 3.02 -4.98
N HIS A 177 5.27 4.16 -4.29
CA HIS A 177 5.98 5.32 -4.83
C HIS A 177 7.48 5.06 -5.02
N VAL A 178 8.13 4.31 -4.11
CA VAL A 178 9.56 3.94 -4.27
C VAL A 178 9.74 2.99 -5.46
N SER A 179 8.84 2.02 -5.65
CA SER A 179 8.85 1.18 -6.85
C SER A 179 8.66 2.00 -8.14
N GLU A 180 7.75 2.98 -8.12
CA GLU A 180 7.50 3.87 -9.26
C GLU A 180 8.74 4.72 -9.60
N THR A 181 9.39 5.34 -8.61
CA THR A 181 10.60 6.14 -8.86
C THR A 181 11.74 5.31 -9.42
N LEU A 182 11.94 4.10 -8.89
CA LEU A 182 12.92 3.15 -9.41
C LEU A 182 12.62 2.70 -10.85
N ASP A 183 11.36 2.48 -11.21
CA ASP A 183 10.96 2.12 -12.58
C ASP A 183 11.24 3.27 -13.57
N VAL A 184 10.95 4.51 -13.17
CA VAL A 184 11.27 5.71 -13.96
C VAL A 184 12.78 5.89 -14.08
N ALA A 185 13.53 5.72 -12.99
CA ALA A 185 14.99 5.79 -12.99
C ALA A 185 15.60 4.75 -13.93
N ALA A 186 15.18 3.48 -13.85
CA ALA A 186 15.67 2.43 -14.74
C ALA A 186 15.43 2.74 -16.22
N ARG A 187 14.21 3.16 -16.57
CA ARG A 187 13.89 3.55 -17.96
C ARG A 187 14.77 4.70 -18.45
N THR A 188 14.99 5.70 -17.61
CA THR A 188 15.82 6.87 -17.95
C THR A 188 17.28 6.46 -18.13
N ILE A 189 17.81 5.61 -17.25
CA ILE A 189 19.19 5.09 -17.34
C ILE A 189 19.40 4.26 -18.59
N SER A 190 18.46 3.37 -18.93
CA SER A 190 18.55 2.61 -20.18
C SER A 190 18.55 3.54 -21.40
N GLY A 191 17.78 4.63 -21.37
CA GLY A 191 17.84 5.68 -22.39
C GLY A 191 19.21 6.36 -22.49
N ILE A 192 19.80 6.76 -21.36
CA ILE A 192 21.15 7.33 -21.29
C ILE A 192 22.18 6.36 -21.89
N ILE A 193 22.12 5.08 -21.55
CA ILE A 193 23.05 4.04 -22.04
C ILE A 193 22.92 3.83 -23.54
N LEU A 194 21.70 3.83 -24.07
CA LEU A 194 21.43 3.69 -25.51
C LEU A 194 21.99 4.87 -26.31
N GLU A 195 21.86 6.08 -25.78
CA GLU A 195 22.36 7.29 -26.44
C GLU A 195 23.87 7.41 -26.33
N HIS A 196 24.45 6.96 -25.22
CA HIS A 196 25.90 6.82 -25.12
C HIS A 196 26.44 5.77 -26.09
N ASP A 197 25.75 4.63 -26.28
CA ASP A 197 26.09 3.66 -27.33
C ASP A 197 26.03 4.28 -28.73
N SER A 198 25.11 5.22 -28.99
CA SER A 198 25.03 5.97 -30.24
C SER A 198 26.19 6.97 -30.39
N PHE A 199 26.51 7.69 -29.32
CA PHE A 199 27.64 8.62 -29.26
C PHE A 199 28.97 7.91 -29.55
N MET A 200 29.23 6.76 -28.92
CA MET A 200 30.45 5.97 -29.15
C MET A 200 30.60 5.45 -30.59
N ARG A 201 29.51 5.38 -31.36
CA ARG A 201 29.53 4.99 -32.79
C ARG A 201 29.62 6.18 -33.74
N SER A 202 29.48 7.40 -33.22
CA SER A 202 29.56 8.62 -34.02
C SER A 202 31.01 9.02 -34.29
N ASP A 203 31.23 9.84 -35.31
CA ASP A 203 32.55 10.38 -35.65
C ASP A 203 33.04 11.48 -34.68
N LEU A 204 32.25 11.79 -33.64
CA LEU A 204 32.61 12.77 -32.61
C LEU A 204 33.62 12.24 -31.58
N VAL A 205 33.84 10.91 -31.54
CA VAL A 205 34.77 10.27 -30.61
C VAL A 205 36.11 10.04 -31.29
N ASP A 206 37.13 10.75 -30.82
CA ASP A 206 38.51 10.55 -31.25
C ASP A 206 38.96 9.10 -30.96
N VAL A 207 39.76 8.52 -31.85
CA VAL A 207 40.23 7.12 -31.70
C VAL A 207 40.96 6.90 -30.37
N ASP A 208 41.73 7.89 -29.94
CA ASP A 208 42.52 7.85 -28.70
C ASP A 208 41.64 7.95 -27.43
N ASP A 209 40.41 8.47 -27.55
CA ASP A 209 39.49 8.68 -26.42
C ASP A 209 38.53 7.50 -26.19
N LYS A 210 38.53 6.49 -27.09
CA LYS A 210 37.61 5.35 -27.03
C LYS A 210 37.70 4.54 -25.74
N ASP A 211 38.90 4.38 -25.19
CA ASP A 211 39.10 3.63 -23.94
C ASP A 211 38.39 4.31 -22.76
N ILE A 212 38.35 5.64 -22.75
CA ILE A 212 37.68 6.45 -21.71
C ILE A 212 36.16 6.34 -21.85
N SER A 213 35.63 6.47 -23.08
CA SER A 213 34.21 6.25 -23.35
C SER A 213 33.77 4.83 -22.99
N HIS A 214 34.59 3.81 -23.27
CA HIS A 214 34.31 2.44 -22.84
C HIS A 214 34.26 2.31 -21.31
N ASP A 215 35.13 3.01 -20.56
CA ASP A 215 35.07 3.02 -19.11
C ASP A 215 33.80 3.67 -18.56
N ILE A 216 33.41 4.81 -19.13
CA ILE A 216 32.15 5.48 -18.81
C ILE A 216 30.97 4.56 -19.09
N GLN A 217 30.97 3.84 -20.23
CA GLN A 217 29.90 2.90 -20.54
C GLN A 217 29.82 1.75 -19.52
N ARG A 218 30.97 1.21 -19.09
CA ARG A 218 31.02 0.18 -18.03
C ARG A 218 30.43 0.72 -16.72
N ARG A 219 30.77 1.96 -16.36
CA ARG A 219 30.25 2.62 -15.15
C ARG A 219 28.73 2.83 -15.23
N LEU A 220 28.21 3.27 -16.36
CA LEU A 220 26.76 3.45 -16.57
C LEU A 220 26.01 2.12 -16.48
N ARG A 221 26.49 1.07 -17.15
CA ARG A 221 25.90 -0.28 -17.08
C ARG A 221 25.96 -0.87 -15.67
N PHE A 222 27.03 -0.61 -14.92
CA PHE A 222 27.11 -0.99 -13.51
C PHE A 222 25.99 -0.34 -12.68
N LEU A 223 25.76 0.96 -12.86
CA LEU A 223 24.70 1.70 -12.17
C LEU A 223 23.29 1.25 -12.59
N GLU A 224 23.08 0.92 -13.87
CA GLU A 224 21.84 0.27 -14.35
C GLU A 224 21.56 -1.03 -13.61
N ASN A 225 22.58 -1.90 -13.48
CA ASN A 225 22.46 -3.15 -12.75
C ASN A 225 22.15 -2.94 -11.26
N MET A 226 22.73 -1.91 -10.63
CA MET A 226 22.41 -1.57 -9.23
C MET A 226 20.93 -1.17 -9.09
N ILE A 227 20.44 -0.28 -9.95
CA ILE A 227 19.03 0.14 -9.95
C ILE A 227 18.11 -1.05 -10.24
N ALA A 228 18.47 -1.95 -11.17
CA ALA A 228 17.73 -3.18 -11.40
C ALA A 228 17.66 -4.07 -10.15
N SER A 229 18.76 -4.20 -9.40
CA SER A 229 18.78 -4.94 -8.13
C SER A 229 17.87 -4.30 -7.07
N LEU A 230 17.88 -2.96 -6.98
CA LEU A 230 17.00 -2.21 -6.09
C LEU A 230 15.52 -2.37 -6.46
N ARG A 231 15.20 -2.40 -7.76
CA ARG A 231 13.84 -2.70 -8.25
C ARG A 231 13.36 -4.08 -7.80
N HIS A 232 14.19 -5.11 -7.97
CA HIS A 232 13.84 -6.46 -7.49
C HIS A 232 13.60 -6.50 -5.98
N ARG A 233 14.41 -5.77 -5.19
CA ARG A 233 14.19 -5.63 -3.75
C ARG A 233 12.88 -4.90 -3.42
N SER A 234 12.58 -3.81 -4.12
CA SER A 234 11.32 -3.08 -3.93
C SER A 234 10.11 -3.96 -4.23
N THR A 235 10.11 -4.69 -5.34
CA THR A 235 9.04 -5.66 -5.67
C THR A 235 8.92 -6.77 -4.61
N SER A 236 10.04 -7.25 -4.05
CA SER A 236 10.00 -8.22 -2.96
C SER A 236 9.39 -7.65 -1.68
N ASN A 237 9.75 -6.42 -1.32
CA ASN A 237 9.17 -5.72 -0.16
C ASN A 237 7.66 -5.47 -0.34
N GLU A 238 7.23 -5.10 -1.54
CA GLU A 238 5.82 -4.93 -1.87
C GLU A 238 5.03 -6.22 -1.68
N LYS A 239 5.52 -7.34 -2.24
CA LYS A 239 4.88 -8.65 -2.07
C LYS A 239 4.80 -9.09 -0.60
N ARG A 240 5.88 -8.87 0.16
CA ARG A 240 5.92 -9.14 1.60
C ARG A 240 4.87 -8.33 2.35
N LEU A 241 4.78 -7.03 2.07
CA LEU A 241 3.81 -6.15 2.70
C LEU A 241 2.36 -6.52 2.35
N VAL A 242 2.07 -6.86 1.10
CA VAL A 242 0.73 -7.35 0.70
C VAL A 242 0.38 -8.64 1.45
N ASN A 243 1.33 -9.55 1.61
CA ASN A 243 1.13 -10.77 2.38
C ASN A 243 0.82 -10.47 3.86
N GLU A 244 1.55 -9.54 4.48
CA GLU A 244 1.29 -9.13 5.87
C GLU A 244 -0.07 -8.45 6.04
N ILE A 245 -0.48 -7.59 5.10
CA ILE A 245 -1.82 -6.98 5.11
C ILE A 245 -2.90 -8.06 5.04
N GLN A 246 -2.75 -9.04 4.15
CA GLN A 246 -3.69 -10.15 4.03
C GLN A 246 -3.74 -11.01 5.29
N LEU A 247 -2.58 -11.30 5.89
CA LEU A 247 -2.48 -12.04 7.14
C LEU A 247 -3.22 -11.30 8.27
N ALA A 248 -3.05 -9.98 8.37
CA ALA A 248 -3.74 -9.17 9.35
C ALA A 248 -5.28 -9.24 9.21
N PHE A 249 -5.81 -9.17 7.99
CA PHE A 249 -7.25 -9.36 7.75
C PHE A 249 -7.73 -10.77 8.10
N ASN A 250 -6.99 -11.79 7.68
CA ASN A 250 -7.35 -13.18 7.94
C ASN A 250 -7.37 -13.49 9.44
N ASN A 251 -6.42 -12.95 10.21
CA ASN A 251 -6.36 -13.14 11.66
C ASN A 251 -7.58 -12.53 12.37
N VAL A 252 -8.00 -11.31 11.99
CA VAL A 252 -9.21 -10.69 12.55
C VAL A 252 -10.45 -11.50 12.17
N ALA A 253 -10.58 -11.89 10.90
CA ALA A 253 -11.71 -12.69 10.43
C ALA A 253 -11.77 -14.06 11.13
N GLN A 254 -10.63 -14.73 11.33
CA GLN A 254 -10.55 -16.01 12.03
C GLN A 254 -10.95 -15.87 13.51
N HIS A 255 -10.52 -14.79 14.18
CA HIS A 255 -10.91 -14.53 15.55
C HIS A 255 -12.42 -14.27 15.65
N ASP A 256 -12.97 -13.38 14.82
CA ASP A 256 -14.38 -13.04 14.83
C ASP A 256 -15.26 -14.26 14.48
N ALA A 257 -14.82 -15.12 13.55
CA ALA A 257 -15.47 -16.39 13.26
C ALA A 257 -15.45 -17.33 14.46
N GLY A 258 -14.32 -17.43 15.17
CA GLY A 258 -14.20 -18.22 16.40
C GLY A 258 -15.17 -17.76 17.49
N VAL A 259 -15.23 -16.44 17.73
CA VAL A 259 -16.17 -15.83 18.68
C VAL A 259 -17.62 -16.09 18.28
N SER A 260 -17.96 -15.95 16.99
CA SER A 260 -19.31 -16.22 16.48
C SER A 260 -19.73 -17.68 16.70
N VAL A 261 -18.81 -18.64 16.49
CA VAL A 261 -19.06 -20.07 16.76
C VAL A 261 -19.28 -20.31 18.26
N GLU A 262 -18.50 -19.67 19.12
CA GLU A 262 -18.66 -19.77 20.58
C GLU A 262 -19.99 -19.18 21.04
N MET A 263 -20.37 -18.01 20.52
CA MET A 263 -21.68 -17.39 20.75
C MET A 263 -22.82 -18.29 20.28
N GLY A 264 -22.71 -18.88 19.07
CA GLY A 264 -23.71 -19.82 18.56
C GLY A 264 -23.84 -21.08 19.43
N ARG A 265 -22.72 -21.58 19.99
CA ARG A 265 -22.74 -22.69 20.94
C ARG A 265 -23.42 -22.30 22.26
N ALA A 266 -23.09 -21.13 22.80
CA ALA A 266 -23.70 -20.60 24.02
C ALA A 266 -25.22 -20.36 23.84
N MET A 267 -25.63 -19.80 22.70
CA MET A 267 -27.04 -19.64 22.33
C MET A 267 -27.75 -20.98 22.18
N LYS A 268 -27.09 -22.00 21.63
CA LYS A 268 -27.67 -23.35 21.52
C LYS A 268 -27.91 -23.96 22.91
N THR A 269 -26.97 -23.80 23.84
CA THR A 269 -27.15 -24.25 25.23
C THR A 269 -28.25 -23.47 25.95
N ASP A 270 -28.31 -22.16 25.74
CA ASP A 270 -29.35 -21.30 26.31
C ASP A 270 -30.74 -21.64 25.74
N SER A 271 -30.84 -21.89 24.43
CA SER A 271 -32.08 -22.35 23.78
C SER A 271 -32.57 -23.69 24.34
N ALA A 272 -31.66 -24.62 24.65
CA ALA A 272 -32.05 -25.88 25.30
C ALA A 272 -32.60 -25.66 26.71
N ALA A 273 -32.02 -24.74 27.49
CA ALA A 273 -32.55 -24.34 28.79
C ALA A 273 -33.92 -23.66 28.66
N MET A 274 -34.07 -22.74 27.71
CA MET A 274 -35.34 -22.04 27.45
C MET A 274 -36.45 -22.99 26.99
N LYS A 275 -36.10 -24.01 26.20
CA LYS A 275 -37.03 -25.09 25.81
C LYS A 275 -37.50 -25.86 27.04
N THR A 276 -36.61 -26.13 28.00
CA THR A 276 -36.94 -26.85 29.24
C THR A 276 -37.90 -26.05 30.10
N VAL A 277 -37.66 -24.75 30.31
CA VAL A 277 -38.55 -23.86 31.07
C VAL A 277 -39.93 -23.76 30.43
N SER A 278 -39.97 -23.66 29.09
CA SER A 278 -41.23 -23.64 28.34
C SER A 278 -42.03 -24.94 28.54
N ILE A 279 -41.38 -26.10 28.50
CA ILE A 279 -42.02 -27.40 28.73
C ILE A 279 -42.58 -27.47 30.16
N VAL A 280 -41.80 -27.07 31.17
CA VAL A 280 -42.25 -27.02 32.57
C VAL A 280 -43.51 -26.15 32.69
N THR A 281 -43.49 -24.95 32.11
CA THR A 281 -44.64 -24.02 32.14
C THR A 281 -45.87 -24.63 31.48
N LEU A 282 -45.71 -25.32 30.34
CA LEU A 282 -46.80 -25.99 29.63
C LEU A 282 -47.48 -27.09 30.45
N ILE A 283 -46.72 -27.78 31.31
CA ILE A 283 -47.23 -28.84 32.20
C ILE A 283 -47.93 -28.26 33.43
N PHE A 284 -47.39 -27.18 34.03
CA PHE A 284 -47.91 -26.64 35.29
C PHE A 284 -49.03 -25.61 35.13
N LEU A 285 -49.09 -24.89 34.02
CA LEU A 285 -50.05 -23.79 33.82
C LEU A 285 -51.52 -24.28 33.75
N PRO A 286 -51.88 -25.33 32.99
CA PRO A 286 -53.27 -25.78 32.89
C PRO A 286 -53.86 -26.27 34.22
N PRO A 287 -53.17 -27.14 35.01
CA PRO A 287 -53.66 -27.55 36.32
C PRO A 287 -53.77 -26.38 37.32
N THR A 288 -52.84 -25.42 37.27
CA THR A 288 -52.86 -24.24 38.14
C THR A 288 -54.06 -23.33 37.82
N PHE A 289 -54.39 -23.14 36.54
CA PHE A 289 -55.57 -22.39 36.12
C PHE A 289 -56.87 -23.05 36.59
N VAL A 290 -57.00 -24.36 36.38
CA VAL A 290 -58.15 -25.14 36.85
C VAL A 290 -58.24 -25.07 38.38
N SER A 291 -57.12 -25.22 39.08
CA SER A 291 -57.05 -25.08 40.55
C SER A 291 -57.57 -23.71 41.00
N ALA A 292 -57.13 -22.61 40.38
CA ALA A 292 -57.57 -21.26 40.73
C ALA A 292 -59.07 -21.03 40.50
N VAL A 293 -59.62 -21.50 39.37
CA VAL A 293 -61.04 -21.37 39.03
C VAL A 293 -61.92 -22.12 40.05
N PHE A 294 -61.49 -23.30 40.49
CA PHE A 294 -62.27 -24.14 41.39
C PHE A 294 -61.87 -24.06 42.87
N SER A 295 -60.83 -23.28 43.22
CA SER A 295 -60.27 -23.17 44.57
C SER A 295 -61.32 -22.79 45.63
N MET A 296 -62.29 -21.96 45.25
CA MET A 296 -63.34 -21.47 46.15
C MET A 296 -64.53 -22.43 46.29
N SER A 297 -64.69 -23.41 45.40
CA SER A 297 -65.85 -24.32 45.41
C SER A 297 -65.58 -25.66 46.09
N PHE A 298 -64.31 -26.04 46.29
CA PHE A 298 -63.94 -27.36 46.82
C PHE A 298 -63.68 -27.43 48.33
N PHE A 299 -63.50 -26.29 49.01
CA PHE A 299 -63.33 -26.24 50.46
C PHE A 299 -64.60 -25.71 51.13
N ASN A 300 -65.29 -26.57 51.90
CA ASN A 300 -66.47 -26.18 52.66
C ASN A 300 -66.14 -26.26 54.16
N TYR A 301 -66.21 -25.13 54.87
CA TYR A 301 -65.88 -25.05 56.29
C TYR A 301 -67.12 -25.34 57.13
N SER A 302 -67.12 -26.46 57.85
CA SER A 302 -68.13 -26.83 58.84
C SER A 302 -67.57 -26.69 60.25
N ALA A 303 -68.26 -25.92 61.10
CA ALA A 303 -67.79 -25.51 62.43
C ALA A 303 -67.54 -26.65 63.44
N ASP A 304 -68.06 -27.86 63.17
CA ASP A 304 -68.04 -28.99 64.11
C ASP A 304 -66.95 -30.05 63.81
N SER A 305 -66.26 -30.02 62.66
CA SER A 305 -65.36 -31.12 62.23
C SER A 305 -64.03 -30.70 61.60
N GLY A 306 -63.70 -29.40 61.60
CA GLY A 306 -62.49 -28.90 60.93
C GLY A 306 -62.58 -28.94 59.40
N TRP A 307 -61.45 -28.67 58.73
CA TRP A 307 -61.37 -28.62 57.26
C TRP A 307 -61.65 -30.00 56.65
N ALA A 308 -62.85 -30.21 56.09
CA ALA A 308 -63.22 -31.43 55.38
C ALA A 308 -62.98 -31.27 53.87
N MET A 309 -62.27 -32.23 53.26
CA MET A 309 -62.03 -32.29 51.82
C MET A 309 -63.33 -32.69 51.10
N SER A 310 -63.76 -31.95 50.08
CA SER A 310 -64.97 -32.28 49.31
C SER A 310 -64.79 -33.52 48.42
N ASP A 311 -65.80 -34.40 48.38
CA ASP A 311 -65.85 -35.59 47.50
C ASP A 311 -65.83 -35.25 45.99
N GLN A 312 -65.96 -33.97 45.61
CA GLN A 312 -65.95 -33.52 44.22
C GLN A 312 -64.56 -33.28 43.62
N ILE A 313 -63.48 -33.63 44.32
CA ILE A 313 -62.10 -33.51 43.84
C ILE A 313 -61.84 -34.21 42.48
N TRP A 314 -62.65 -35.21 42.12
CA TRP A 314 -62.54 -35.89 40.83
C TRP A 314 -62.79 -34.96 39.63
N ILE A 315 -63.62 -33.91 39.80
CA ILE A 315 -63.90 -32.91 38.77
C ILE A 315 -62.62 -32.14 38.38
N TYR A 316 -61.74 -31.85 39.34
CA TYR A 316 -60.44 -31.23 39.05
C TYR A 316 -59.61 -32.08 38.07
N TRP A 317 -59.48 -33.39 38.33
CA TRP A 317 -58.72 -34.30 37.46
C TRP A 317 -59.38 -34.48 36.08
N ALA A 318 -60.72 -34.46 36.02
CA ALA A 318 -61.48 -34.55 34.78
C ALA A 318 -61.21 -33.38 33.82
N PHE A 319 -60.89 -32.19 34.32
CA PHE A 319 -60.56 -31.03 33.48
C PHE A 319 -59.06 -30.78 33.34
N ALA A 320 -58.27 -30.96 34.41
CA ALA A 320 -56.84 -30.67 34.40
C ALA A 320 -56.05 -31.60 33.47
N LEU A 321 -56.35 -32.91 33.44
CA LEU A 321 -55.63 -33.86 32.59
C LEU A 321 -55.87 -33.64 31.09
N PRO A 322 -57.12 -33.53 30.59
CA PRO A 322 -57.35 -33.27 29.18
C PRO A 322 -56.78 -31.93 28.72
N LEU A 323 -56.90 -30.88 29.54
CA LEU A 323 -56.37 -29.56 29.18
C LEU A 323 -54.84 -29.59 29.03
N THR A 324 -54.15 -30.26 29.96
CA THR A 324 -52.69 -30.45 29.87
C THR A 324 -52.30 -31.27 28.65
N LEU A 325 -53.03 -32.35 28.36
CA LEU A 325 -52.79 -33.19 27.18
C LEU A 325 -52.97 -32.40 25.87
N VAL A 326 -54.04 -31.60 25.77
CA VAL A 326 -54.30 -30.74 24.60
C VAL A 326 -53.20 -29.69 24.44
N SER A 327 -52.75 -29.04 25.51
CA SER A 327 -51.66 -28.06 25.47
C SER A 327 -50.34 -28.68 24.97
N VAL A 328 -49.99 -29.88 25.45
CA VAL A 328 -48.78 -30.60 25.01
C VAL A 328 -48.89 -31.08 23.56
N ILE A 329 -50.04 -31.65 23.16
CA ILE A 329 -50.27 -32.08 21.78
C ILE A 329 -50.21 -30.88 20.83
N PHE A 330 -50.84 -29.76 21.17
CA PHE A 330 -50.80 -28.54 20.38
C PHE A 330 -49.36 -28.06 20.15
N TRP A 331 -48.55 -27.99 21.22
CA TRP A 331 -47.14 -27.61 21.12
C TRP A 331 -46.34 -28.59 20.25
N TYR A 332 -46.53 -29.90 20.42
CA TYR A 332 -45.84 -30.92 19.64
C TYR A 332 -46.20 -30.86 18.15
N CYS A 333 -47.49 -30.73 17.82
CA CYS A 333 -47.97 -30.54 16.45
C CYS A 333 -47.42 -29.24 15.85
N TRP A 334 -47.40 -28.14 16.61
CA TRP A 334 -46.84 -26.86 16.16
C TRP A 334 -45.35 -26.97 15.84
N GLN A 335 -44.56 -27.59 16.73
CA GLN A 335 -43.12 -27.79 16.54
C GLN A 335 -42.81 -28.67 15.33
N ASN A 336 -43.59 -29.73 15.08
CA ASN A 336 -43.36 -30.59 13.92
C ASN A 336 -43.83 -29.95 12.60
N LEU A 337 -44.93 -29.20 12.61
CA LEU A 337 -45.48 -28.58 11.41
C LEU A 337 -44.63 -27.37 10.97
N PHE A 338 -44.18 -26.53 11.91
CA PHE A 338 -43.36 -25.35 11.60
C PHE A 338 -41.85 -25.62 11.67
N GLY A 339 -41.39 -26.64 12.43
CA GLY A 339 -39.98 -27.02 12.51
C GLY A 339 -39.45 -27.81 11.30
N LEU A 340 -40.31 -28.15 10.34
CA LEU A 340 -39.89 -28.68 9.04
C LEU A 340 -39.42 -27.58 8.06
N GLY A 341 -39.68 -26.30 8.34
CA GLY A 341 -39.28 -25.17 7.48
C GLY A 341 -37.86 -24.63 7.71
N GLU A 342 -37.16 -25.03 8.78
CA GLU A 342 -35.80 -24.56 9.13
C GLU A 342 -34.69 -25.59 8.85
N ARG A 343 -34.98 -26.69 8.13
CA ARG A 343 -34.00 -27.75 7.77
C ARG A 343 -33.61 -27.79 6.29
N GLU A 344 -33.87 -26.72 5.52
CA GLU A 344 -33.40 -26.59 4.12
C GLU A 344 -32.26 -25.59 3.99
#